data_AF-A0A353SAU0-F1
#
_entry.id   AF-A0A353SAU0-F1
#
_cell.length_a   1.000
_cell.length_b   1.000
_cell.length_c   1.000
_cell.angle_alpha   90.00
_cell.angle_beta   90.00
_cell.angle_gamma   90.00
#
_symmetry.space_group_name_H-M   'P 1'
#
loop_
_entity.id
_entity.type
_entity.pdbx_description
1 polymer ?
#
loop_
_entity_poly.entity_id
_entity_poly.type
_entity_poly.pdbx_seq_one_letter_code
_entity_poly.pdbx_strand_id
1 'polypeptide(L)'
;TYYNNVLAQIRTQARFEAGAGYYFTESPLWNVKALNSAHSTWAELRHDTILYVKQVYAERAGGDDLNPTYRTLPLPVPASYIEPNLPFYSYSLRSVQRLYECLDRFDLLDDAARRTLDSLVELYGKALEVATQESKDQPVTPEDNLWIRSVAKKLALLVKPGYDSYVDDVDQLKMACVADVFTSAEGTCLEVGVGIPYRLYVPLNDGQGGKRIAVGYVPSYYEFYGPQSDRMSDEEWKKIVYAEDAADMKDYEPFWIEGCLVDAEAGARTGASYTPVWMKD
;
A
#
# COMPACT_ATOMS: atom_id res chain seq x y z
N THR A 1 -14.45 17.67 -4.86
CA THR A 1 -13.69 17.30 -6.07
C THR A 1 -13.15 15.89 -5.87
N TYR A 2 -12.65 15.23 -6.92
CA TYR A 2 -11.92 13.96 -6.78
C TYR A 2 -10.77 14.11 -5.77
N TYR A 3 -9.97 15.16 -5.92
CA TYR A 3 -8.86 15.50 -5.01
C TYR A 3 -9.29 15.58 -3.53
N ASN A 4 -10.40 16.27 -3.21
CA ASN A 4 -10.87 16.34 -1.81
C ASN A 4 -11.33 14.98 -1.26
N ASN A 5 -11.80 14.07 -2.10
CA ASN A 5 -12.14 12.70 -1.67
C ASN A 5 -10.86 11.90 -1.38
N VAL A 6 -9.81 12.07 -2.19
CA VAL A 6 -8.50 11.45 -1.91
C VAL A 6 -7.90 11.99 -0.60
N LEU A 7 -7.97 13.30 -0.36
CA LEU A 7 -7.57 13.87 0.94
C LEU A 7 -8.42 13.33 2.11
N ALA A 8 -9.72 13.08 1.88
CA ALA A 8 -10.56 12.45 2.88
C ALA A 8 -10.15 10.99 3.16
N GLN A 9 -9.69 10.24 2.16
CA GLN A 9 -9.13 8.89 2.33
C GLN A 9 -7.85 8.92 3.17
N ILE A 10 -6.91 9.81 2.86
CA ILE A 10 -5.68 10.00 3.65
C ILE A 10 -6.03 10.32 5.10
N ARG A 11 -7.01 11.21 5.32
CA ARG A 11 -7.51 11.51 6.66
C ARG A 11 -8.08 10.27 7.37
N THR A 12 -8.77 9.38 6.66
CA THR A 12 -9.30 8.13 7.27
C THR A 12 -8.22 7.10 7.58
N GLN A 13 -7.12 7.07 6.82
CA GLN A 13 -5.95 6.26 7.17
C GLN A 13 -5.32 6.78 8.46
N ALA A 14 -5.07 8.10 8.54
CA ALA A 14 -4.46 8.74 9.71
C ALA A 14 -5.28 8.58 10.99
N ARG A 15 -6.60 8.44 10.88
CA ARG A 15 -7.54 8.32 12.02
C ARG A 15 -7.91 6.88 12.37
N PHE A 16 -7.33 5.89 11.71
CA PHE A 16 -7.51 4.49 12.08
C PHE A 16 -6.51 4.11 13.17
N GLU A 17 -6.71 4.72 14.33
CA GLU A 17 -5.81 4.75 15.48
C GLU A 17 -6.51 4.21 16.74
N ALA A 18 -5.87 4.33 17.90
CA ALA A 18 -6.46 3.95 19.19
C ALA A 18 -7.88 4.51 19.38
N GLY A 19 -8.80 3.67 19.86
CA GLY A 19 -10.23 3.99 19.95
C GLY A 19 -11.06 3.58 18.72
N ALA A 20 -10.44 3.01 17.67
CA ALA A 20 -11.16 2.44 16.53
C ALA A 20 -11.92 1.13 16.87
N GLY A 21 -11.73 0.58 18.07
CA GLY A 21 -12.50 -0.57 18.57
C GLY A 21 -11.87 -1.93 18.28
N TYR A 22 -10.59 -1.97 17.88
CA TYR A 22 -9.87 -3.22 17.62
C TYR A 22 -8.68 -3.33 18.58
N TYR A 23 -8.44 -4.53 19.14
CA TYR A 23 -7.33 -4.73 20.07
C TYR A 23 -5.98 -4.28 19.48
N PHE A 24 -5.76 -4.50 18.18
CA PHE A 24 -4.51 -4.10 17.55
C PHE A 24 -4.36 -2.57 17.41
N THR A 25 -5.46 -1.79 17.39
CA THR A 25 -5.43 -0.33 17.26
C THR A 25 -5.04 0.39 18.54
N GLU A 26 -5.18 -0.24 19.69
CA GLU A 26 -4.95 0.40 21.00
C GLU A 26 -3.45 0.59 21.37
N SER A 27 -2.52 0.14 20.52
CA SER A 27 -1.08 0.35 20.77
C SER A 27 -0.62 1.68 20.19
N PRO A 28 0.23 2.45 20.89
CA PRO A 28 0.85 3.66 20.32
C PRO A 28 1.56 3.42 18.99
N LEU A 29 2.17 2.24 18.80
CA LEU A 29 2.82 1.86 17.54
C LEU A 29 1.83 1.79 16.37
N TRP A 30 0.57 1.47 16.64
CA TRP A 30 -0.46 1.48 15.60
C TRP A 30 -0.78 2.91 15.12
N ASN A 31 -0.75 3.89 16.02
CA ASN A 31 -0.93 5.29 15.66
C ASN A 31 0.24 5.78 14.79
N VAL A 32 1.48 5.37 15.11
CA VAL A 32 2.65 5.66 14.27
C VAL A 32 2.51 5.00 12.90
N LYS A 33 2.08 3.73 12.83
CA LYS A 33 1.77 3.05 11.56
C LYS A 33 0.71 3.81 10.76
N ALA A 34 -0.36 4.29 11.40
CA ALA A 34 -1.44 5.03 10.75
C ALA A 34 -0.94 6.36 10.18
N LEU A 35 -0.12 7.09 10.95
CA LEU A 35 0.54 8.32 10.53
C LEU A 35 1.48 8.06 9.34
N ASN A 36 2.37 7.08 9.46
CA ASN A 36 3.27 6.66 8.38
C ASN A 36 2.50 6.32 7.09
N SER A 37 1.47 5.50 7.19
CA SER A 37 0.66 5.09 6.02
C SER A 37 -0.01 6.28 5.31
N ALA A 38 -0.50 7.24 6.10
CA ALA A 38 -1.13 8.45 5.58
C ALA A 38 -0.11 9.39 4.92
N HIS A 39 1.07 9.55 5.52
CA HIS A 39 2.16 10.34 4.97
C HIS A 39 2.73 9.74 3.67
N SER A 40 2.90 8.41 3.59
CA SER A 40 3.26 7.73 2.33
C SER A 40 2.22 8.00 1.23
N THR A 41 0.94 7.83 1.55
CA THR A 41 -0.14 8.06 0.57
C THR A 41 -0.18 9.52 0.11
N TRP A 42 0.13 10.45 1.02
CA TRP A 42 0.25 11.87 0.68
C TRP A 42 1.48 12.17 -0.18
N ALA A 43 2.62 11.53 0.09
CA ALA A 43 3.84 11.66 -0.71
C ALA A 43 3.61 11.19 -2.15
N GLU A 44 2.96 10.03 -2.35
CA GLU A 44 2.57 9.55 -3.67
C GLU A 44 1.59 10.51 -4.37
N LEU A 45 0.57 10.99 -3.66
CA LEU A 45 -0.36 11.99 -4.21
C LEU A 45 0.37 13.28 -4.61
N ARG A 46 1.35 13.72 -3.82
CA ARG A 46 2.16 14.91 -4.09
C ARG A 46 3.03 14.69 -5.32
N HIS A 47 3.72 13.55 -5.40
CA HIS A 47 4.50 13.13 -6.57
C HIS A 47 3.65 13.19 -7.85
N ASP A 48 2.49 12.53 -7.85
CA ASP A 48 1.60 12.43 -9.00
C ASP A 48 0.89 13.74 -9.36
N THR A 49 0.88 14.72 -8.45
CA THR A 49 0.32 16.05 -8.72
C THR A 49 1.36 17.10 -9.12
N ILE A 50 2.66 16.84 -8.87
CA ILE A 50 3.77 17.67 -9.38
C ILE A 50 4.09 17.31 -10.84
N LEU A 51 3.99 16.03 -11.21
CA LEU A 51 4.31 15.53 -12.55
C LEU A 51 3.10 14.88 -13.21
N TYR A 52 2.91 15.16 -14.51
CA TYR A 52 1.98 14.39 -15.34
C TYR A 52 2.64 13.08 -15.81
N VAL A 53 2.16 11.99 -15.20
CA VAL A 53 2.15 10.58 -15.65
C VAL A 53 3.50 9.88 -15.79
N LYS A 54 3.82 9.04 -14.80
CA LYS A 54 4.58 7.80 -15.01
C LYS A 54 3.71 6.65 -14.50
N GLN A 55 3.40 5.71 -15.38
CA GLN A 55 2.63 4.52 -15.03
C GLN A 55 3.56 3.54 -14.30
N VAL A 56 3.21 3.19 -13.07
CA VAL A 56 3.84 2.06 -12.36
C VAL A 56 3.32 0.77 -12.99
N TYR A 57 4.03 -0.34 -12.84
CA TYR A 57 3.57 -1.66 -13.26
C TYR A 57 4.12 -2.69 -12.27
N ALA A 58 3.34 -3.70 -11.89
CA ALA A 58 3.75 -4.63 -10.84
C ALA A 58 4.25 -5.97 -11.42
N GLU A 59 5.31 -6.52 -10.82
CA GLU A 59 5.80 -7.85 -11.15
C GLU A 59 4.85 -8.97 -10.72
N ARG A 60 4.80 -10.00 -11.56
CA ARG A 60 4.09 -11.25 -11.32
C ARG A 60 5.08 -12.24 -10.73
N ALA A 61 4.87 -12.68 -9.49
CA ALA A 61 5.57 -13.86 -8.98
C ALA A 61 5.27 -15.07 -9.90
N GLY A 62 6.34 -15.76 -10.31
CA GLY A 62 6.38 -16.76 -11.38
C GLY A 62 5.26 -17.79 -11.32
N GLY A 63 4.60 -17.99 -12.47
CA GLY A 63 3.73 -19.13 -12.71
C GLY A 63 4.50 -20.15 -13.54
N ASP A 64 5.31 -20.98 -12.88
CA ASP A 64 5.80 -22.20 -13.51
C ASP A 64 4.65 -23.20 -13.66
N ASP A 65 4.77 -24.04 -14.69
CA ASP A 65 3.86 -25.13 -15.01
C ASP A 65 3.72 -26.04 -13.78
N LEU A 66 2.60 -25.90 -13.07
CA LEU A 66 2.28 -26.72 -11.92
C LEU A 66 2.02 -28.14 -12.41
N ASN A 67 3.03 -29.01 -12.35
CA ASN A 67 2.79 -30.45 -12.36
C ASN A 67 1.94 -30.78 -11.13
N PRO A 68 0.67 -31.20 -11.27
CA PRO A 68 -0.19 -31.44 -10.12
C PRO A 68 0.33 -32.66 -9.35
N THR A 69 1.03 -32.43 -8.25
CA THR A 69 1.22 -33.45 -7.22
C THR A 69 -0.13 -33.65 -6.55
N TYR A 70 -0.80 -34.76 -6.83
CA TYR A 70 -2.08 -35.09 -6.21
C TYR A 70 -1.85 -35.35 -4.71
N ARG A 71 -2.39 -34.46 -3.88
CA ARG A 71 -2.56 -34.70 -2.44
C ARG A 71 -4.02 -35.07 -2.23
N THR A 72 -4.26 -36.16 -1.52
CA THR A 72 -5.62 -36.68 -1.21
C THR A 72 -6.33 -35.88 -0.11
N LEU A 73 -5.62 -34.97 0.57
CA LEU A 73 -6.16 -34.07 1.57
C LEU A 73 -6.27 -32.64 0.98
N PRO A 74 -7.44 -31.99 1.08
CA PRO A 74 -7.57 -30.60 0.66
C PRO A 74 -6.59 -29.74 1.46
N LEU A 75 -5.88 -28.83 0.79
CA LEU A 75 -5.05 -27.85 1.47
C LEU A 75 -5.96 -27.03 2.40
N PRO A 76 -5.64 -26.90 3.70
CA PRO A 76 -6.39 -26.01 4.56
C PRO A 76 -6.28 -24.60 3.97
N VAL A 77 -7.42 -23.91 3.82
CA VAL A 77 -7.45 -22.53 3.36
C VAL A 77 -7.25 -21.65 4.61
N PRO A 78 -6.12 -20.93 4.76
CA PRO A 78 -5.94 -20.06 5.92
C PRO A 78 -7.06 -19.01 6.04
N ALA A 79 -7.38 -18.60 7.26
CA ALA A 79 -8.24 -17.44 7.48
C ALA A 79 -7.49 -16.16 7.09
N SER A 80 -7.98 -15.47 6.08
CA SER A 80 -7.52 -14.15 5.67
C SER A 80 -8.18 -13.08 6.57
N TYR A 81 -7.75 -11.84 6.43
CA TYR A 81 -8.31 -10.70 7.17
C TYR A 81 -8.13 -9.44 6.33
N ILE A 82 -9.10 -8.53 6.36
CA ILE A 82 -8.99 -7.22 5.72
C ILE A 82 -9.03 -6.12 6.79
N GLU A 83 -8.15 -5.12 6.69
CA GLU A 83 -8.08 -4.04 7.69
C GLU A 83 -9.45 -3.35 7.79
N PRO A 84 -10.13 -3.34 8.95
CA PRO A 84 -11.54 -2.96 9.04
C PRO A 84 -11.74 -1.44 9.11
N ASN A 85 -11.02 -0.68 8.29
CA ASN A 85 -11.18 0.74 8.13
C ASN A 85 -12.36 1.04 7.18
N LEU A 86 -13.59 0.88 7.68
CA LEU A 86 -14.81 1.10 6.89
C LEU A 86 -14.88 2.50 6.26
N PRO A 87 -14.53 3.58 6.99
CA PRO A 87 -14.47 4.91 6.39
C PRO A 87 -13.54 4.93 5.17
N PHE A 88 -12.34 4.38 5.26
CA PHE A 88 -11.41 4.31 4.13
C PHE A 88 -12.05 3.68 2.89
N TYR A 89 -12.60 2.47 2.98
CA TYR A 89 -13.21 1.82 1.81
C TYR A 89 -14.41 2.59 1.26
N SER A 90 -15.23 3.19 2.12
CA SER A 90 -16.37 4.00 1.69
C SER A 90 -15.95 5.26 0.92
N TYR A 91 -14.90 5.95 1.36
CA TYR A 91 -14.37 7.13 0.66
C TYR A 91 -13.58 6.75 -0.59
N SER A 92 -12.91 5.60 -0.60
CA SER A 92 -12.27 5.03 -1.79
C SER A 92 -13.27 4.74 -2.89
N LEU A 93 -14.33 3.98 -2.58
CA LEU A 93 -15.42 3.70 -3.51
C LEU A 93 -16.04 4.99 -4.07
N ARG A 94 -16.40 5.94 -3.19
CA ARG A 94 -17.00 7.21 -3.59
C ARG A 94 -16.08 8.05 -4.47
N SER A 95 -14.77 8.01 -4.22
CA SER A 95 -13.81 8.76 -5.02
C SER A 95 -13.72 8.24 -6.45
N VAL A 96 -13.64 6.92 -6.62
CA VAL A 96 -13.59 6.28 -7.94
C VAL A 96 -14.90 6.53 -8.70
N GLN A 97 -16.05 6.36 -8.04
CA GLN A 97 -17.36 6.69 -8.64
C GLN A 97 -17.42 8.16 -9.09
N ARG A 98 -16.90 9.07 -8.28
CA ARG A 98 -16.88 10.49 -8.63
C ARG A 98 -15.95 10.79 -9.81
N LEU A 99 -14.80 10.12 -9.89
CA LEU A 99 -13.88 10.24 -11.02
C LEU A 99 -14.56 9.74 -12.30
N TYR A 100 -15.20 8.57 -12.25
CA TYR A 100 -15.98 8.01 -13.34
C TYR A 100 -17.05 8.99 -13.83
N GLU A 101 -17.91 9.50 -12.93
CA GLU A 101 -18.96 10.48 -13.26
C GLU A 101 -18.41 11.74 -13.92
N CYS A 102 -17.23 12.20 -13.48
CA CYS A 102 -16.59 13.38 -14.03
C CYS A 102 -16.07 13.11 -15.45
N LEU A 103 -15.32 12.03 -15.66
CA LEU A 103 -14.75 11.70 -16.97
C LEU A 103 -15.83 11.40 -18.00
N ASP A 104 -16.86 10.62 -17.63
CA ASP A 104 -17.98 10.27 -18.50
C ASP A 104 -18.77 11.53 -18.93
N ARG A 105 -19.01 12.46 -18.00
CA ARG A 105 -19.69 13.74 -18.29
C ARG A 105 -18.98 14.59 -19.34
N PHE A 106 -17.65 14.57 -19.34
CA PHE A 106 -16.83 15.37 -20.25
C PHE A 106 -16.36 14.60 -21.48
N ASP A 107 -16.87 13.38 -21.69
CA ASP A 107 -16.48 12.51 -22.81
C ASP A 107 -14.97 12.21 -22.84
N LEU A 108 -14.37 12.09 -21.64
CA LEU A 108 -12.95 11.78 -21.43
C LEU A 108 -12.73 10.34 -20.98
N LEU A 109 -13.77 9.50 -20.99
CA LEU A 109 -13.73 8.14 -20.49
C LEU A 109 -13.63 7.14 -21.64
N ASP A 110 -12.42 6.79 -22.02
CA ASP A 110 -12.16 5.71 -22.97
C ASP A 110 -12.44 4.31 -22.38
N ASP A 111 -12.48 3.29 -23.23
CA ASP A 111 -12.79 1.91 -22.82
C ASP A 111 -11.78 1.31 -21.82
N ALA A 112 -10.51 1.72 -21.89
CA ALA A 112 -9.48 1.22 -21.00
C ALA A 112 -9.67 1.81 -19.59
N ALA A 113 -9.84 3.13 -19.50
CA ALA A 113 -10.15 3.84 -18.28
C ALA A 113 -11.47 3.35 -17.67
N ARG A 114 -12.51 3.10 -18.48
CA ARG A 114 -13.79 2.54 -18.01
C ARG A 114 -13.59 1.20 -17.32
N ARG A 115 -12.91 0.25 -17.96
CA ARG A 115 -12.61 -1.06 -17.37
C ARG A 115 -11.84 -0.96 -16.05
N THR A 116 -10.86 -0.07 -15.98
CA THR A 116 -10.06 0.15 -14.77
C THR A 116 -10.90 0.73 -13.64
N LEU A 117 -11.70 1.76 -13.92
CA LEU A 117 -12.57 2.38 -12.91
C LEU A 117 -13.67 1.42 -12.44
N ASP A 118 -14.30 0.66 -13.33
CA ASP A 118 -15.28 -0.37 -12.96
C ASP A 118 -14.66 -1.42 -12.03
N SER A 119 -13.47 -1.91 -12.38
CA SER A 119 -12.75 -2.88 -11.55
C SER A 119 -12.35 -2.32 -10.17
N LEU A 120 -12.01 -1.02 -10.08
CA LEU A 120 -11.75 -0.35 -8.81
C LEU A 120 -13.04 -0.18 -7.98
N VAL A 121 -14.16 0.15 -8.62
CA VAL A 121 -15.48 0.23 -7.95
C VAL A 121 -15.86 -1.13 -7.37
N GLU A 122 -15.71 -2.20 -8.16
CA GLU A 122 -15.95 -3.57 -7.69
C GLU A 122 -15.03 -3.94 -6.52
N LEU A 123 -13.73 -3.64 -6.63
CA LEU A 123 -12.74 -3.96 -5.59
C LEU A 123 -13.07 -3.25 -4.28
N TYR A 124 -13.27 -1.93 -4.29
CA TYR A 124 -13.56 -1.19 -3.07
C TYR A 124 -14.96 -1.49 -2.50
N GLY A 125 -15.94 -1.74 -3.37
CA GLY A 125 -17.27 -2.18 -2.95
C GLY A 125 -17.21 -3.52 -2.21
N LYS A 126 -16.48 -4.49 -2.76
CA LYS A 126 -16.31 -5.80 -2.13
C LYS A 126 -15.46 -5.71 -0.85
N ALA A 127 -14.42 -4.89 -0.84
CA ALA A 127 -13.62 -4.62 0.36
C ALA A 127 -14.48 -4.06 1.50
N LEU A 128 -15.33 -3.07 1.20
CA LEU A 128 -16.25 -2.47 2.18
C LEU A 128 -17.25 -3.50 2.72
N GLU A 129 -17.80 -4.36 1.85
CA GLU A 129 -18.72 -5.43 2.23
C GLU A 129 -18.05 -6.39 3.23
N VAL A 130 -16.90 -6.95 2.86
CA VAL A 130 -16.16 -7.94 3.67
C VAL A 130 -15.68 -7.31 4.97
N ALA A 131 -15.09 -6.11 4.92
CA ALA A 131 -14.66 -5.38 6.12
C ALA A 131 -15.83 -5.08 7.06
N THR A 132 -17.02 -4.79 6.53
CA THR A 132 -18.23 -4.59 7.34
C THR A 132 -18.67 -5.88 8.04
N GLN A 133 -18.55 -7.03 7.38
CA GLN A 133 -18.84 -8.33 7.98
C GLN A 133 -17.83 -8.66 9.09
N GLU A 134 -16.53 -8.55 8.79
CA GLU A 134 -15.45 -8.80 9.76
C GLU A 134 -15.53 -7.84 10.96
N SER A 135 -15.90 -6.57 10.75
CA SER A 135 -16.09 -5.59 11.84
C SER A 135 -17.17 -5.97 12.85
N LYS A 136 -18.12 -6.82 12.43
CA LYS A 136 -19.24 -7.30 13.26
C LYS A 136 -18.99 -8.71 13.79
N ASP A 137 -17.79 -9.24 13.60
CA ASP A 137 -17.40 -10.62 13.93
C ASP A 137 -18.33 -11.68 13.29
N GLN A 138 -18.84 -11.38 12.09
CA GLN A 138 -19.70 -12.28 11.35
C GLN A 138 -18.86 -13.27 10.51
N PRO A 139 -19.32 -14.52 10.31
CA PRO A 139 -18.60 -15.48 9.48
C PRO A 139 -18.44 -14.99 8.04
N VAL A 140 -17.19 -14.90 7.59
CA VAL A 140 -16.85 -14.61 6.19
C VAL A 140 -16.98 -15.88 5.36
N THR A 141 -17.58 -15.78 4.18
CA THR A 141 -17.78 -16.95 3.31
C THR A 141 -16.44 -17.47 2.78
N PRO A 142 -16.33 -18.77 2.41
CA PRO A 142 -15.11 -19.29 1.79
C PRO A 142 -14.70 -18.54 0.51
N GLU A 143 -15.68 -18.08 -0.26
CA GLU A 143 -15.47 -17.27 -1.47
C GLU A 143 -14.86 -15.91 -1.12
N ASP A 144 -15.42 -15.21 -0.13
CA ASP A 144 -14.89 -13.92 0.33
C ASP A 144 -13.50 -14.06 0.93
N ASN A 145 -13.25 -15.14 1.68
CA ASN A 145 -11.94 -15.44 2.23
C ASN A 145 -10.87 -15.68 1.13
N LEU A 146 -11.26 -16.30 0.01
CA LEU A 146 -10.41 -16.42 -1.17
C LEU A 146 -10.27 -15.10 -1.92
N TRP A 147 -11.33 -14.29 -1.96
CA TRP A 147 -11.31 -12.98 -2.58
C TRP A 147 -10.31 -12.04 -1.89
N ILE A 148 -10.24 -12.02 -0.55
CA ILE A 148 -9.27 -11.21 0.21
C ILE A 148 -7.83 -11.47 -0.28
N ARG A 149 -7.47 -12.74 -0.50
CA ARG A 149 -6.14 -13.14 -1.01
C ARG A 149 -5.85 -12.65 -2.41
N SER A 150 -6.90 -12.43 -3.20
CA SER A 150 -6.78 -11.98 -4.57
C SER A 150 -6.61 -10.46 -4.69
N VAL A 151 -6.82 -9.69 -3.62
CA VAL A 151 -6.80 -8.22 -3.65
C VAL A 151 -5.47 -7.69 -4.18
N ALA A 152 -4.33 -8.19 -3.69
CA ALA A 152 -3.01 -7.77 -4.18
C ALA A 152 -2.85 -8.01 -5.69
N LYS A 153 -3.29 -9.18 -6.18
CA LYS A 153 -3.28 -9.51 -7.62
C LYS A 153 -4.20 -8.59 -8.42
N LYS A 154 -5.40 -8.30 -7.89
CA LYS A 154 -6.36 -7.41 -8.56
C LYS A 154 -5.82 -6.00 -8.65
N LEU A 155 -5.24 -5.45 -7.58
CA LEU A 155 -4.57 -4.14 -7.61
C LEU A 155 -3.42 -4.13 -8.62
N ALA A 156 -2.56 -5.15 -8.63
CA ALA A 156 -1.47 -5.27 -9.59
C ALA A 156 -1.95 -5.24 -11.05
N LEU A 157 -3.09 -5.88 -11.36
CA LEU A 157 -3.67 -5.88 -12.71
C LEU A 157 -4.27 -4.54 -13.12
N LEU A 158 -4.69 -3.69 -12.18
CA LEU A 158 -5.24 -2.36 -12.48
C LEU A 158 -4.19 -1.37 -12.93
N VAL A 159 -2.94 -1.63 -12.54
CA VAL A 159 -1.79 -0.79 -12.83
C VAL A 159 -1.10 -1.26 -14.14
N LYS A 160 -1.56 -2.36 -14.75
CA LYS A 160 -1.03 -2.94 -15.99
C LYS A 160 -1.70 -2.37 -17.25
N PRO A 161 -0.97 -1.77 -18.23
CA PRO A 161 -1.54 -1.35 -19.50
C PRO A 161 -1.79 -2.56 -20.41
N GLY A 162 -2.83 -3.35 -20.10
CA GLY A 162 -3.30 -4.48 -20.91
C GLY A 162 -2.56 -5.80 -20.65
N TYR A 163 -3.24 -6.93 -20.87
CA TYR A 163 -2.78 -8.28 -20.49
C TYR A 163 -1.42 -8.71 -21.07
N ASP A 164 -0.97 -8.12 -22.19
CA ASP A 164 0.23 -8.52 -22.94
C ASP A 164 1.35 -7.45 -22.98
N SER A 165 1.31 -6.43 -22.13
CA SER A 165 2.39 -5.43 -22.08
C SER A 165 3.67 -6.01 -21.47
N TYR A 166 4.78 -5.86 -22.19
CA TYR A 166 6.14 -6.05 -21.69
C TYR A 166 6.69 -4.71 -21.19
N VAL A 167 7.54 -4.75 -20.16
CA VAL A 167 8.26 -3.58 -19.65
C VAL A 167 9.73 -3.78 -19.98
N ASP A 168 10.31 -2.82 -20.70
CA ASP A 168 11.73 -2.87 -21.11
C ASP A 168 12.68 -2.67 -19.94
N ASP A 169 12.24 -1.97 -18.88
CA ASP A 169 13.01 -1.66 -17.69
C ASP A 169 12.25 -2.01 -16.40
N VAL A 170 12.71 -3.08 -15.73
CA VAL A 170 12.13 -3.56 -14.47
C VAL A 170 12.25 -2.54 -13.31
N ASP A 171 13.15 -1.56 -13.41
CA ASP A 171 13.25 -0.51 -12.38
C ASP A 171 12.06 0.46 -12.42
N GLN A 172 11.31 0.50 -13.52
CA GLN A 172 10.03 1.23 -13.57
C GLN A 172 8.94 0.57 -12.73
N LEU A 173 9.13 -0.69 -12.34
CA LEU A 173 8.19 -1.47 -11.52
C LEU A 173 8.35 -1.21 -10.02
N LYS A 174 9.49 -0.61 -9.65
CA LYS A 174 9.82 -0.27 -8.27
C LYS A 174 8.95 0.88 -7.78
N MET A 175 8.31 0.66 -6.63
CA MET A 175 7.39 1.59 -5.97
C MET A 175 8.02 2.94 -5.62
N ALA A 176 9.34 2.97 -5.34
CA ALA A 176 9.96 4.16 -4.79
C ALA A 176 9.81 5.38 -5.71
N CYS A 177 9.31 6.47 -5.15
CA CYS A 177 9.22 7.79 -5.77
C CYS A 177 9.51 8.89 -4.75
N VAL A 178 9.90 10.07 -5.23
CA VAL A 178 10.27 11.22 -4.40
C VAL A 178 9.62 12.51 -4.92
N ALA A 179 9.21 13.39 -4.01
CA ALA A 179 8.49 14.60 -4.33
C ALA A 179 8.98 15.82 -3.52
N ASP A 180 9.08 16.96 -4.20
CA ASP A 180 9.36 18.25 -3.57
C ASP A 180 8.13 18.81 -2.83
N VAL A 181 8.34 19.23 -1.58
CA VAL A 181 7.31 19.86 -0.76
C VAL A 181 7.42 21.38 -0.85
N PHE A 182 8.60 21.91 -0.54
CA PHE A 182 8.84 23.34 -0.42
C PHE A 182 10.34 23.67 -0.47
N THR A 183 10.68 24.88 -0.90
CA THR A 183 12.05 25.40 -0.83
C THR A 183 12.09 26.71 -0.05
N SER A 184 12.96 26.76 0.95
CA SER A 184 13.18 27.94 1.77
C SER A 184 13.94 29.04 1.02
N ALA A 185 13.90 30.27 1.54
CA ALA A 185 14.61 31.39 0.93
C ALA A 185 16.14 31.22 0.98
N GLU A 186 16.63 30.42 1.92
CA GLU A 186 18.04 30.06 2.13
C GLU A 186 18.52 28.97 1.16
N GLY A 187 17.63 28.43 0.31
CA GLY A 187 17.97 27.43 -0.69
C GLY A 187 17.95 25.99 -0.17
N THR A 188 17.28 25.71 0.95
CA THR A 188 17.03 24.34 1.43
C THR A 188 15.68 23.85 0.92
N CYS A 189 15.62 22.68 0.29
CA CYS A 189 14.38 22.00 -0.08
C CYS A 189 14.01 20.91 0.91
N LEU A 190 12.70 20.75 1.13
CA LEU A 190 12.10 19.62 1.84
C LEU A 190 11.54 18.66 0.80
N GLU A 191 11.97 17.41 0.87
CA GLU A 191 11.57 16.34 -0.02
C GLU A 191 10.96 15.19 0.79
N VAL A 192 9.99 14.52 0.19
CA VAL A 192 9.32 13.36 0.78
C VAL A 192 9.33 12.21 -0.21
N GLY A 193 9.44 10.98 0.31
CA GLY A 193 9.52 9.80 -0.53
C GLY A 193 8.83 8.60 0.04
N VAL A 194 8.59 7.62 -0.82
CA VAL A 194 8.19 6.26 -0.46
C VAL A 194 9.21 5.28 -1.00
N GLY A 195 9.31 4.08 -0.42
CA GLY A 195 10.30 3.08 -0.81
C GLY A 195 9.76 1.66 -0.71
N ILE A 196 10.61 0.74 -0.23
CA ILE A 196 10.20 -0.66 0.01
C ILE A 196 9.15 -0.67 1.13
N PRO A 197 7.96 -1.27 0.93
CA PRO A 197 6.95 -1.40 1.98
C PRO A 197 7.50 -2.17 3.18
N TYR A 198 7.20 -1.70 4.39
CA TYR A 198 7.52 -2.44 5.60
C TYR A 198 6.58 -3.64 5.77
N ARG A 199 7.09 -4.75 6.29
CA ARG A 199 6.26 -5.91 6.64
C ARG A 199 5.59 -5.66 7.98
N LEU A 200 4.30 -5.96 8.10
CA LEU A 200 3.50 -5.78 9.32
C LEU A 200 3.00 -7.13 9.83
N TYR A 201 3.16 -7.35 11.14
CA TYR A 201 2.57 -8.48 11.86
C TYR A 201 1.48 -7.99 12.80
N VAL A 202 0.27 -8.54 12.68
CA VAL A 202 -0.88 -8.14 13.50
C VAL A 202 -1.43 -9.34 14.25
N PRO A 203 -1.43 -9.34 15.61
CA PRO A 203 -2.12 -10.35 16.37
C PRO A 203 -3.64 -10.13 16.27
N LEU A 204 -4.33 -11.17 15.79
CA LEU A 204 -5.78 -11.22 15.64
C LEU A 204 -6.38 -12.24 16.59
N ASN A 205 -7.60 -11.96 17.04
CA ASN A 205 -8.44 -12.89 17.80
C ASN A 205 -9.91 -12.59 17.47
N ASP A 206 -10.40 -13.18 16.39
CA ASP A 206 -11.78 -13.03 15.89
C ASP A 206 -12.50 -14.38 15.83
N GLY A 207 -13.81 -14.35 15.57
CA GLY A 207 -14.67 -15.52 15.45
C GLY A 207 -14.41 -16.38 14.22
N GLN A 208 -13.66 -15.89 13.22
CA GLN A 208 -13.37 -16.61 11.98
C GLN A 208 -12.13 -17.51 12.10
N GLY A 209 -11.00 -16.92 12.49
CA GLY A 209 -9.69 -17.58 12.53
C GLY A 209 -9.12 -17.77 13.93
N GLY A 210 -9.81 -17.26 14.96
CA GLY A 210 -9.32 -17.30 16.34
C GLY A 210 -7.99 -16.56 16.49
N LYS A 211 -7.19 -16.99 17.48
CA LYS A 211 -5.86 -16.45 17.76
C LYS A 211 -4.89 -16.78 16.64
N ARG A 212 -4.41 -15.76 15.92
CA ARG A 212 -3.42 -15.90 14.84
C ARG A 212 -2.63 -14.63 14.63
N ILE A 213 -1.54 -14.71 13.87
CA ILE A 213 -0.81 -13.55 13.37
C ILE A 213 -1.18 -13.38 11.90
N ALA A 214 -1.75 -12.23 11.54
CA ALA A 214 -1.87 -11.80 10.15
C ALA A 214 -0.56 -11.13 9.72
N VAL A 215 -0.17 -11.39 8.47
CA VAL A 215 0.99 -10.77 7.84
C VAL A 215 0.50 -9.88 6.71
N GLY A 216 0.88 -8.61 6.75
CA GLY A 216 0.58 -7.62 5.73
C GLY A 216 1.79 -6.75 5.43
N TYR A 217 1.55 -5.69 4.67
CA TYR A 217 2.56 -4.69 4.34
C TYR A 217 1.98 -3.30 4.56
N VAL A 218 2.82 -2.37 4.97
CA VAL A 218 2.51 -0.96 5.08
C VAL A 218 3.51 -0.17 4.24
N PRO A 219 3.09 0.89 3.54
CA PRO A 219 4.03 1.68 2.75
C PRO A 219 5.09 2.31 3.67
N SER A 220 6.29 2.54 3.16
CA SER A 220 7.33 3.31 3.86
C SER A 220 7.20 4.80 3.56
N TYR A 221 7.65 5.64 4.49
CA TYR A 221 7.66 7.09 4.34
C TYR A 221 9.01 7.66 4.75
N TYR A 222 9.49 8.60 3.95
CA TYR A 222 10.76 9.29 4.13
C TYR A 222 10.53 10.80 3.99
N GLU A 223 11.26 11.57 4.77
CA GLU A 223 11.18 13.04 4.79
C GLU A 223 12.55 13.60 5.15
N PHE A 224 13.14 14.36 4.23
CA PHE A 224 14.52 14.82 4.35
C PHE A 224 14.75 16.17 3.70
N TYR A 225 15.84 16.81 4.10
CA TYR A 225 16.27 18.11 3.59
C TYR A 225 17.45 17.95 2.63
N GLY A 226 17.44 18.73 1.55
CA GLY A 226 18.52 18.83 0.58
C GLY A 226 18.78 20.28 0.17
N PRO A 227 19.90 20.59 -0.50
CA PRO A 227 20.07 21.88 -1.14
C PRO A 227 19.23 21.95 -2.44
N GLN A 228 18.63 23.10 -2.75
CA GLN A 228 17.78 23.28 -3.94
C GLN A 228 18.48 22.92 -5.26
N SER A 229 19.81 23.02 -5.32
CA SER A 229 20.61 22.67 -6.49
C SER A 229 20.78 21.16 -6.70
N ASP A 230 20.40 20.34 -5.73
CA ASP A 230 20.62 18.88 -5.69
C ASP A 230 19.33 18.18 -5.24
N ARG A 231 18.24 18.45 -5.95
CA ARG A 231 16.95 17.79 -5.71
C ARG A 231 17.01 16.35 -6.20
N MET A 232 16.50 15.45 -5.38
CA MET A 232 16.53 14.02 -5.65
C MET A 232 15.59 13.67 -6.82
N SER A 233 16.09 12.97 -7.83
CA SER A 233 15.27 12.34 -8.86
C SER A 233 14.74 10.98 -8.41
N ASP A 234 13.67 10.48 -9.03
CA ASP A 234 13.18 9.10 -8.80
C ASP A 234 14.27 8.06 -9.03
N GLU A 235 15.11 8.24 -10.06
CA GLU A 235 16.20 7.33 -10.40
C GLU A 235 17.31 7.35 -9.33
N GLU A 236 17.61 8.50 -8.75
CA GLU A 236 18.56 8.64 -7.65
C GLU A 236 17.99 8.05 -6.37
N TRP A 237 16.73 8.36 -6.07
CA TRP A 237 16.01 7.82 -4.93
C TRP A 237 15.91 6.28 -4.98
N LYS A 238 15.60 5.71 -6.14
CA LYS A 238 15.59 4.25 -6.35
C LYS A 238 16.96 3.63 -6.13
N LYS A 239 18.05 4.28 -6.53
CA LYS A 239 19.41 3.76 -6.25
C LYS A 239 19.68 3.68 -4.76
N ILE A 240 19.20 4.65 -3.97
CA ILE A 240 19.33 4.67 -2.52
C ILE A 240 18.46 3.57 -1.89
N VAL A 241 17.16 3.57 -2.19
CA VAL A 241 16.17 2.65 -1.60
C VAL A 241 16.48 1.18 -1.88
N TYR A 242 17.00 0.87 -3.08
CA TYR A 242 17.23 -0.51 -3.52
C TYR A 242 18.72 -0.91 -3.56
N ALA A 243 19.61 -0.13 -2.94
CA ALA A 243 21.02 -0.52 -2.81
C ALA A 243 21.16 -1.82 -1.98
N GLU A 244 22.08 -2.72 -2.37
CA GLU A 244 22.30 -3.99 -1.65
C GLU A 244 22.86 -3.79 -0.24
N ASP A 245 23.58 -2.68 -0.04
CA ASP A 245 24.10 -2.18 1.23
C ASP A 245 23.18 -1.13 1.86
N ALA A 246 21.93 -1.02 1.36
CA ALA A 246 20.87 -0.09 1.74
C ALA A 246 21.37 0.91 2.78
N ALA A 247 22.02 1.98 2.29
CA ALA A 247 22.49 3.09 3.11
C ALA A 247 21.44 3.36 4.19
N ASP A 248 21.88 3.45 5.45
CA ASP A 248 21.01 3.45 6.63
C ASP A 248 19.81 4.37 6.36
N MET A 249 18.67 3.77 5.94
CA MET A 249 17.52 4.55 5.43
C MET A 249 17.00 5.50 6.51
N LYS A 250 17.42 5.26 7.76
CA LYS A 250 17.34 6.14 8.92
C LYS A 250 17.71 7.59 8.65
N ASP A 251 18.69 7.87 7.79
CA ASP A 251 19.07 9.26 7.45
C ASP A 251 17.93 10.01 6.73
N TYR A 252 17.03 9.26 6.07
CA TYR A 252 15.86 9.78 5.36
C TYR A 252 14.55 9.52 6.12
N GLU A 253 14.59 8.75 7.20
CA GLU A 253 13.42 8.45 8.00
C GLU A 253 13.08 9.65 8.90
N PRO A 254 11.79 9.97 9.06
CA PRO A 254 11.40 11.04 9.97
C PRO A 254 11.69 10.64 11.41
N PHE A 255 12.13 11.60 12.24
CA PHE A 255 12.52 11.37 13.63
C PHE A 255 11.47 10.61 14.49
N TRP A 256 10.18 10.71 14.14
CA TRP A 256 9.09 10.10 14.90
C TRP A 256 8.91 8.59 14.62
N ILE A 257 9.58 8.03 13.61
CA ILE A 257 9.57 6.58 13.32
C ILE A 257 10.73 5.86 14.00
N GLU A 258 11.71 6.60 14.52
CA GLU A 258 12.90 6.05 15.16
C GLU A 258 12.53 5.09 16.31
N GLY A 259 13.07 3.88 16.28
CA GLY A 259 12.79 2.84 17.28
C GLY A 259 11.42 2.16 17.16
N CYS A 260 10.60 2.51 16.15
CA CYS A 260 9.32 1.83 15.88
C CYS A 260 9.47 0.62 14.95
N LEU A 261 10.55 0.58 14.17
CA LEU A 261 10.89 -0.49 13.25
C LEU A 261 11.83 -1.49 13.90
N VAL A 262 11.61 -2.77 13.64
CA VAL A 262 12.49 -3.86 14.06
C VAL A 262 13.18 -4.43 12.82
N ASP A 263 14.48 -4.69 12.94
CA ASP A 263 15.22 -5.41 11.90
C ASP A 263 14.58 -6.78 11.68
N ALA A 264 14.35 -7.18 10.42
CA ALA A 264 14.03 -8.57 10.14
C ALA A 264 15.20 -9.44 10.62
N GLU A 265 14.97 -10.28 11.65
CA GLU A 265 16.00 -11.22 12.11
C GLU A 265 16.58 -11.99 10.91
N ALA A 266 17.91 -12.19 10.92
CA ALA A 266 18.70 -12.86 9.88
C ALA A 266 18.38 -14.36 9.67
N GLY A 267 17.17 -14.80 10.00
CA GLY A 267 16.70 -16.17 9.97
C GLY A 267 15.93 -16.56 8.70
N ALA A 268 16.32 -16.07 7.52
CA ALA A 268 16.04 -16.66 6.21
C ALA A 268 16.68 -15.81 5.09
N ARG A 269 18.01 -15.66 5.11
CA ARG A 269 18.75 -15.14 3.94
C ARG A 269 18.76 -16.19 2.84
N THR A 270 17.64 -16.31 2.12
CA THR A 270 17.62 -16.89 0.77
C THR A 270 17.12 -15.80 -0.18
N GLY A 271 18.05 -14.94 -0.62
CA GLY A 271 17.95 -14.19 -1.88
C GLY A 271 16.92 -13.06 -2.00
N ALA A 272 16.34 -12.52 -0.92
CA ALA A 272 15.41 -11.40 -0.99
C ALA A 272 15.88 -10.22 -0.11
N SER A 273 15.79 -9.02 -0.67
CA SER A 273 16.10 -7.71 -0.09
C SER A 273 15.64 -7.54 1.36
N TYR A 274 16.47 -6.90 2.18
CA TYR A 274 16.14 -6.48 3.54
C TYR A 274 14.84 -5.67 3.53
N THR A 275 13.88 -6.05 4.38
CA THR A 275 12.61 -5.31 4.54
C THR A 275 12.38 -5.14 6.03
N PRO A 276 12.40 -3.90 6.57
CA PRO A 276 12.14 -3.65 7.97
C PRO A 276 10.77 -4.19 8.38
N VAL A 277 10.67 -4.62 9.64
CA VAL A 277 9.50 -5.28 10.20
C VAL A 277 8.86 -4.38 11.24
N TRP A 278 7.56 -4.14 11.12
CA TRP A 278 6.73 -3.68 12.23
C TRP A 278 6.38 -4.86 13.12
N MET A 279 6.92 -4.89 14.33
CA MET A 279 6.43 -5.76 15.40
C MET A 279 5.77 -4.94 16.50
N LYS A 280 4.66 -5.48 16.98
CA LYS A 280 3.84 -4.95 18.05
C LYS A 280 3.97 -5.88 19.25
N ASP A 281 4.48 -5.36 20.36
CA ASP A 281 4.22 -5.91 21.69
C ASP A 281 2.74 -5.71 22.09
#